data_AF-A0A0S4J4E6-F1
#
_entry.id   AF-A0A0S4J4E6-F1
#
_cell.length_a   1.000
_cell.length_b   1.000
_cell.length_c   1.000
_cell.angle_alpha   90.00
_cell.angle_beta   90.00
_cell.angle_gamma   90.00
#
_symmetry.space_group_name_H-M   'P 1'
#
loop_
_entity.id
_entity.type
_entity.pdbx_description
1 polymer ?
#
loop_
_entity_poly.entity_id
_entity_poly.type
_entity_poly.pdbx_seq_one_letter_code
_entity_poly.pdbx_strand_id
1 'polypeptide(L)'
;MRTTSITHSFQRGGWKAGSRHQKHQMLNPTPFLYRFPGPRGPGPYTMKYWWTLGCFPTGMDTPFRLHEFLENYQKAHVPVEVEEWLDCFIKHPAEQLVPTLEALLEGFEGTEELEETEGYRTTDPSIVALLPALKRLEDAATISISPIAVRAVMADKVLRKRASDDVYEYLEAVRHSGSTPHRRAGYALFFFGIWNSWRAINRLSTTTR
;
A
#
# COMPACT_ATOMS: atom_id res chain seq x y z
N MET A 1 75.72 -1.96 25.23
CA MET A 1 74.78 -1.54 24.17
C MET A 1 73.43 -2.20 24.42
N ARG A 2 72.42 -1.44 24.85
CA ARG A 2 71.05 -1.95 24.99
C ARG A 2 70.36 -1.81 23.64
N THR A 3 70.15 -2.91 22.92
CA THR A 3 69.25 -2.95 21.77
C THR A 3 67.82 -2.85 22.28
N THR A 4 67.28 -1.63 22.32
CA THR A 4 65.85 -1.42 22.52
C THR A 4 65.13 -1.89 21.26
N SER A 5 64.58 -3.10 21.28
CA SER A 5 63.65 -3.54 20.25
C SER A 5 62.42 -2.65 20.32
N ILE A 6 62.26 -1.75 19.35
CA ILE A 6 61.02 -0.99 19.18
C ILE A 6 59.97 -2.01 18.72
N THR A 7 59.22 -2.57 19.67
CA THR A 7 58.01 -3.33 19.35
C THR A 7 56.97 -2.34 18.85
N HIS A 8 57.03 -1.98 17.56
CA HIS A 8 55.94 -1.27 16.93
C HIS A 8 54.68 -2.13 17.06
N SER A 9 53.67 -1.65 17.79
CA SER A 9 52.38 -2.32 17.87
C SER A 9 51.67 -2.17 16.52
N PHE A 10 51.95 -3.10 15.61
CA PHE A 10 51.36 -3.16 14.27
C PHE A 10 49.84 -3.34 14.30
N GLN A 11 49.27 -3.82 15.41
CA GLN A 11 47.85 -4.02 15.63
C GLN A 11 47.36 -3.05 16.72
N ARG A 12 46.46 -2.12 16.36
CA ARG A 12 45.95 -1.07 17.28
C ARG A 12 44.51 -1.29 17.76
N GLY A 13 43.91 -2.44 17.47
CA GLY A 13 42.55 -2.77 17.90
C GLY A 13 42.20 -4.24 17.73
N GLY A 14 40.90 -4.54 17.65
CA GLY A 14 40.42 -5.92 17.50
C GLY A 14 40.85 -6.60 16.19
N TRP A 15 40.87 -7.94 16.19
CA TRP A 15 41.33 -8.72 15.05
C TRP A 15 40.31 -8.83 13.91
N LYS A 16 39.00 -8.79 14.24
CA LYS A 16 37.89 -8.90 13.27
C LYS A 16 37.90 -7.78 12.24
N ALA A 17 37.59 -8.07 10.97
CA ALA A 17 37.57 -7.08 9.88
C ALA A 17 36.79 -5.79 10.20
N GLY A 18 35.67 -5.89 10.92
CA GLY A 18 34.83 -4.75 11.32
C GLY A 18 35.38 -3.85 12.43
N SER A 19 36.60 -4.09 12.94
CA SER A 19 37.24 -3.20 13.92
C SER A 19 37.77 -1.92 13.26
N ARG A 20 37.58 -0.77 13.91
CA ARG A 20 37.90 0.55 13.34
C ARG A 20 39.40 0.90 13.24
N HIS A 21 40.25 0.34 14.11
CA HIS A 21 41.66 0.74 14.20
C HIS A 21 42.56 0.06 13.16
N GLN A 22 43.72 0.68 12.90
CA GLN A 22 44.71 0.22 11.93
C GLN A 22 45.27 -1.17 12.26
N LYS A 23 45.56 -1.93 11.20
CA LYS A 23 46.14 -3.28 11.20
C LYS A 23 47.26 -3.36 10.16
N HIS A 24 48.05 -4.43 10.23
CA HIS A 24 49.15 -4.67 9.30
C HIS A 24 49.08 -6.09 8.70
N GLN A 25 49.33 -6.22 7.40
CA GLN A 25 49.18 -7.48 6.66
C GLN A 25 50.08 -8.61 7.18
N MET A 26 51.28 -8.30 7.69
CA MET A 26 52.18 -9.31 8.29
C MET A 26 51.68 -9.88 9.62
N LEU A 27 50.87 -9.12 10.37
CA LEU A 27 50.40 -9.53 11.70
C LEU A 27 48.97 -10.07 11.65
N ASN A 28 48.10 -9.49 10.81
CA ASN A 28 46.71 -9.90 10.65
C ASN A 28 46.32 -9.87 9.16
N PRO A 29 46.71 -10.90 8.39
CA PRO A 29 46.36 -10.98 6.97
C PRO A 29 44.85 -11.21 6.81
N THR A 30 44.19 -10.35 6.03
CA THR A 30 42.75 -10.47 5.72
C THR A 30 42.52 -10.55 4.21
N PRO A 31 41.52 -11.32 3.73
CA PRO A 31 41.11 -11.27 2.33
C PRO A 31 40.56 -9.90 1.97
N PHE A 32 40.50 -9.59 0.67
CA PHE A 32 39.95 -8.32 0.19
C PHE A 32 38.42 -8.29 0.38
N LEU A 33 37.97 -7.66 1.45
CA LEU A 33 36.55 -7.43 1.76
C LEU A 33 36.17 -6.01 1.37
N TYR A 34 35.73 -5.81 0.11
CA TYR A 34 35.41 -4.48 -0.42
C TYR A 34 34.37 -3.73 0.43
N ARG A 35 33.25 -4.38 0.73
CA ARG A 35 32.19 -3.83 1.59
C ARG A 35 31.31 -4.94 2.16
N PHE A 36 31.24 -5.06 3.48
CA PHE A 36 30.47 -6.09 4.19
C PHE A 36 29.58 -5.47 5.27
N PRO A 37 28.51 -6.17 5.72
CA PRO A 37 27.64 -5.70 6.80
C PRO A 37 28.40 -5.44 8.11
N GLY A 38 27.95 -4.41 8.84
CA GLY A 38 28.50 -4.09 10.16
C GLY A 38 27.88 -4.95 11.28
N PRO A 39 28.33 -4.77 12.53
CA PRO A 39 27.83 -5.56 13.68
C PRO A 39 26.37 -5.30 14.03
N ARG A 40 25.77 -4.22 13.52
CA ARG A 40 24.34 -3.87 13.71
C ARG A 40 23.45 -4.33 12.56
N GLY A 41 24.02 -5.08 11.60
CA GLY A 41 23.33 -5.57 10.41
C GLY A 41 23.71 -4.84 9.11
N PRO A 42 23.06 -5.23 8.00
CA PRO A 42 23.28 -4.63 6.69
C PRO A 42 22.83 -3.16 6.66
N GLY A 43 23.73 -2.27 6.25
CA GLY A 43 23.41 -0.86 6.01
C GLY A 43 22.81 -0.61 4.62
N PRO A 44 22.36 0.61 4.32
CA PRO A 44 21.75 0.94 3.03
C PRO A 44 22.69 0.65 1.84
N TYR A 45 24.00 0.84 2.04
CA TYR A 45 24.99 0.61 1.00
C TYR A 45 25.28 -0.85 0.71
N THR A 46 25.15 -1.75 1.68
CA THR A 46 25.22 -3.20 1.44
C THR A 46 23.90 -3.71 0.89
N MET A 47 22.77 -3.16 1.36
CA MET A 47 21.45 -3.48 0.82
C MET A 47 21.28 -3.04 -0.63
N LYS A 48 21.91 -1.94 -1.07
CA LYS A 48 21.95 -1.58 -2.50
C LYS A 48 22.48 -2.74 -3.35
N TYR A 49 23.56 -3.39 -2.94
CA TYR A 49 24.09 -4.55 -3.65
C TYR A 49 23.17 -5.77 -3.53
N TRP A 50 22.59 -6.02 -2.35
CA TRP A 50 21.59 -7.07 -2.18
C TRP A 50 20.45 -6.98 -3.21
N TRP A 51 19.90 -5.78 -3.40
CA TRP A 51 18.78 -5.56 -4.32
C TRP A 51 19.18 -5.46 -5.79
N THR A 52 20.42 -5.11 -6.12
CA THR A 52 20.87 -4.91 -7.51
C THR A 52 21.71 -6.07 -8.05
N LEU A 53 22.68 -6.54 -7.26
CA LEU A 53 23.57 -7.65 -7.58
C LEU A 53 22.98 -9.01 -7.15
N GLY A 54 22.03 -9.02 -6.22
CA GLY A 54 21.43 -10.25 -5.67
C GLY A 54 22.20 -10.83 -4.48
N CYS A 55 23.36 -10.27 -4.12
CA CYS A 55 24.18 -10.66 -2.97
C CYS A 55 25.06 -9.48 -2.50
N PHE A 56 25.79 -9.65 -1.40
CA PHE A 56 26.76 -8.64 -0.96
C PHE A 56 28.01 -8.65 -1.85
N PRO A 57 28.66 -7.49 -2.05
CA PRO A 57 29.74 -7.33 -3.04
C PRO A 57 31.05 -8.02 -2.64
N THR A 58 31.10 -8.62 -1.45
CA THR A 58 32.17 -9.52 -1.02
C THR A 58 32.13 -10.86 -1.75
N GLY A 59 30.96 -11.33 -2.21
CA GLY A 59 30.76 -12.66 -2.78
C GLY A 59 30.92 -13.82 -1.79
N MET A 60 31.27 -13.54 -0.53
CA MET A 60 31.46 -14.53 0.52
C MET A 60 30.17 -14.88 1.24
N ASP A 61 29.20 -13.96 1.25
CA ASP A 61 27.91 -14.13 1.90
C ASP A 61 26.95 -14.91 0.99
N THR A 62 26.28 -15.93 1.55
CA THR A 62 25.29 -16.72 0.80
C THR A 62 23.95 -15.97 0.77
N PRO A 63 23.35 -15.74 -0.41
CA PRO A 63 22.08 -15.03 -0.50
C PRO A 63 20.94 -15.88 0.08
N PHE A 64 20.40 -15.44 1.21
CA PHE A 64 19.25 -16.04 1.88
C PHE A 64 18.02 -15.11 1.84
N ARG A 65 17.14 -15.31 0.85
CA ARG A 65 15.93 -14.49 0.60
C ARG A 65 14.62 -15.22 0.95
N LEU A 66 14.67 -16.17 1.89
CA LEU A 66 13.51 -16.99 2.22
C LEU A 66 12.33 -16.16 2.74
N HIS A 67 12.58 -15.17 3.60
CA HIS A 67 11.52 -14.31 4.12
C HIS A 67 10.81 -13.53 3.01
N GLU A 68 11.57 -12.95 2.07
CA GLU A 68 11.01 -12.23 0.93
C GLU A 68 10.21 -13.16 0.00
N PHE A 69 10.65 -14.40 -0.16
CA PHE A 69 9.93 -15.42 -0.91
C PHE A 69 8.59 -15.77 -0.24
N LEU A 70 8.59 -16.03 1.07
CA LEU A 70 7.39 -16.34 1.84
C LEU A 70 6.42 -15.14 1.90
N GLU A 71 6.93 -13.92 1.98
CA GLU A 71 6.10 -12.72 2.04
C GLU A 71 5.42 -12.39 0.70
N ASN A 72 6.08 -12.68 -0.42
CA ASN A 72 5.57 -12.29 -1.75
C ASN A 72 5.05 -13.50 -2.53
N TYR A 73 5.93 -14.44 -2.86
CA TYR A 73 5.58 -15.55 -3.75
C TYR A 73 4.57 -16.49 -3.13
N GLN A 74 4.74 -16.86 -1.85
CA GLN A 74 3.79 -17.76 -1.20
C GLN A 74 2.41 -17.11 -1.01
N LYS A 75 2.35 -15.80 -0.71
CA LYS A 75 1.08 -15.08 -0.55
C LYS A 75 0.39 -14.80 -1.88
N ALA A 76 1.15 -14.54 -2.94
CA ALA A 76 0.61 -14.30 -4.27
C ALA A 76 0.18 -15.58 -4.97
N HIS A 77 0.72 -16.74 -4.56
CA HIS A 77 0.35 -18.02 -5.15
C HIS A 77 -1.09 -18.41 -4.77
N VAL A 78 -1.96 -18.40 -5.78
CA VAL A 78 -3.33 -18.92 -5.70
C VAL A 78 -3.43 -20.06 -6.71
N PRO A 79 -3.90 -21.27 -6.32
CA PRO A 79 -4.14 -22.35 -7.27
C PRO A 79 -5.15 -21.93 -8.34
N VAL A 80 -4.97 -22.42 -9.58
CA VAL A 80 -5.81 -22.04 -10.73
C VAL A 80 -7.28 -22.31 -10.46
N GLU A 81 -7.58 -23.46 -9.84
CA GLU A 81 -8.95 -23.80 -9.46
C GLU A 81 -9.50 -22.74 -8.51
N VAL A 82 -8.75 -22.31 -7.50
CA VAL A 82 -9.23 -21.27 -6.59
C VAL A 82 -9.41 -19.94 -7.32
N GLU A 83 -8.47 -19.55 -8.18
CA GLU A 83 -8.52 -18.30 -8.95
C GLU A 83 -9.78 -18.21 -9.83
N GLU A 84 -10.10 -19.27 -10.57
CA GLU A 84 -11.32 -19.31 -11.41
C GLU A 84 -12.60 -19.12 -10.60
N TRP A 85 -12.66 -19.68 -9.39
CA TRP A 85 -13.83 -19.59 -8.53
C TRP A 85 -13.88 -18.29 -7.73
N LEU A 86 -12.74 -17.66 -7.41
CA LEU A 86 -12.68 -16.43 -6.61
C LEU A 86 -13.50 -15.29 -7.24
N ASP A 87 -13.47 -15.17 -8.56
CA ASP A 87 -14.24 -14.15 -9.29
C ASP A 87 -15.75 -14.29 -9.09
N CYS A 88 -16.24 -15.52 -8.90
CA CYS A 88 -17.66 -15.79 -8.62
C CYS A 88 -18.08 -15.37 -7.20
N PHE A 89 -17.13 -15.23 -6.27
CA PHE A 89 -17.40 -14.86 -4.87
C PHE A 89 -17.12 -13.39 -4.57
N ILE A 90 -16.81 -12.58 -5.60
CA ILE A 90 -16.70 -11.13 -5.44
C ILE A 90 -18.07 -10.60 -5.01
N LYS A 91 -18.13 -10.03 -3.79
CA LYS A 91 -19.33 -9.36 -3.28
C LYS A 91 -19.76 -8.26 -4.24
N HIS A 92 -21.05 -8.24 -4.58
CA HIS A 92 -21.56 -7.25 -5.52
C HIS A 92 -21.33 -5.83 -4.98
N PRO A 93 -20.75 -4.89 -5.76
CA PRO A 93 -20.38 -3.56 -5.26
C PRO A 93 -21.58 -2.78 -4.71
N ALA A 94 -22.78 -2.97 -5.30
CA ALA A 94 -24.00 -2.36 -4.77
C ALA A 94 -24.40 -2.90 -3.38
N GLU A 95 -24.08 -4.16 -3.05
CA GLU A 95 -24.35 -4.72 -1.72
C GLU A 95 -23.42 -4.12 -0.65
N GLN A 96 -22.22 -3.69 -1.05
CA GLN A 96 -21.27 -3.04 -0.16
C GLN A 96 -21.57 -1.56 0.06
N LEU A 97 -22.43 -0.96 -0.76
CA LEU A 97 -22.69 0.48 -0.78
C LEU A 97 -23.49 0.91 0.46
N VAL A 98 -24.57 0.20 0.78
CA VAL A 98 -25.42 0.47 1.96
C VAL A 98 -24.63 0.43 3.28
N PRO A 99 -23.92 -0.67 3.64
CA PRO A 99 -23.18 -0.71 4.90
C PRO A 99 -22.03 0.30 4.96
N THR A 100 -21.51 0.72 3.79
CA THR A 100 -20.48 1.76 3.72
C THR A 100 -21.05 3.15 4.01
N LEU A 101 -22.21 3.48 3.47
CA LEU A 101 -22.90 4.74 3.75
C LEU A 101 -23.38 4.82 5.20
N GLU A 102 -23.89 3.72 5.77
CA GLU A 102 -24.25 3.64 7.18
C GLU A 102 -23.04 3.90 8.09
N ALA A 103 -21.90 3.27 7.81
CA ALA A 103 -20.67 3.51 8.55
C ALA A 103 -20.13 4.95 8.40
N LEU A 104 -20.36 5.59 7.24
CA LEU A 104 -20.01 7.00 7.04
C LEU A 104 -20.89 7.93 7.86
N LEU A 105 -22.21 7.68 7.91
CA LEU A 105 -23.14 8.46 8.72
C LEU A 105 -22.82 8.34 10.20
N GLU A 106 -22.62 7.11 10.69
CA GLU A 106 -22.20 6.87 12.08
C GLU A 106 -20.89 7.60 12.40
N GLY A 107 -19.94 7.59 11.47
CA GLY A 107 -18.69 8.32 11.62
C GLY A 107 -18.87 9.83 11.64
N PHE A 108 -19.80 10.39 10.84
CA PHE A 108 -20.10 11.83 10.84
C PHE A 108 -20.76 12.27 12.14
N GLU A 109 -21.72 11.49 12.66
CA GLU A 109 -22.38 11.74 13.94
C GLU A 109 -21.41 11.64 15.12
N GLY A 110 -20.44 10.74 15.05
CA GLY A 110 -19.39 10.59 16.07
C GLY A 110 -18.31 11.66 16.05
N THR A 111 -18.31 12.60 15.09
CA THR A 111 -17.27 13.64 15.01
C THR A 111 -17.56 14.78 15.98
N GLU A 112 -16.63 15.03 16.91
CA GLU A 112 -16.75 16.12 17.89
C GLU A 112 -16.95 17.48 17.20
N GLU A 113 -17.79 18.32 17.79
CA GLU A 113 -17.91 19.72 17.38
C GLU A 113 -16.67 20.50 17.79
N LEU A 114 -16.20 21.37 16.89
CA LEU A 114 -15.14 22.30 17.19
C LEU A 114 -15.66 23.31 18.21
N GLU A 115 -14.97 23.42 19.36
CA GLU A 115 -15.20 24.48 20.32
C GLU A 115 -14.70 25.81 19.75
N GLU A 116 -15.59 26.81 19.72
CA GLU A 116 -15.25 28.16 19.30
C GLU A 116 -14.46 28.85 20.42
N THR A 117 -13.17 29.10 20.17
CA THR A 117 -12.28 29.79 21.11
C THR A 117 -12.00 31.21 20.68
N GLU A 118 -12.02 32.17 21.61
CA GLU A 118 -11.62 33.55 21.35
C GLU A 118 -10.09 33.72 21.41
N GLY A 119 -9.51 34.39 20.41
CA GLY A 119 -8.09 34.80 20.42
C GLY A 119 -7.09 33.81 19.81
N TYR A 120 -7.48 32.56 19.54
CA TYR A 120 -6.68 31.59 18.79
C TYR A 120 -7.57 30.61 18.01
N ARG A 121 -7.00 29.94 17.00
CA ARG A 121 -7.70 28.88 16.26
C ARG A 121 -7.41 27.53 16.89
N THR A 122 -8.46 26.85 17.34
CA THR A 122 -8.44 25.43 17.71
C THR A 122 -8.08 24.57 16.50
N THR A 123 -7.44 23.43 16.75
CA THR A 123 -7.05 22.50 15.69
C THR A 123 -8.26 21.73 15.18
N ASP A 124 -8.43 21.68 13.86
CA ASP A 124 -9.53 20.92 13.25
C ASP A 124 -9.53 19.44 13.68
N PRO A 125 -10.72 18.82 13.84
CA PRO A 125 -10.85 17.44 14.25
C PRO A 125 -10.13 16.49 13.30
N SER A 126 -9.67 15.37 13.87
CA SER A 126 -9.05 14.29 13.10
C SER A 126 -10.14 13.45 12.42
N ILE A 127 -9.92 13.11 11.15
CA ILE A 127 -10.85 12.28 10.36
C ILE A 127 -10.41 10.81 10.28
N VAL A 128 -9.48 10.37 11.13
CA VAL A 128 -8.89 9.01 11.06
C VAL A 128 -9.95 7.90 11.09
N ALA A 129 -11.00 8.07 11.90
CA ALA A 129 -12.10 7.12 11.99
C ALA A 129 -12.93 7.00 10.69
N LEU A 130 -12.97 8.07 9.88
CA LEU A 130 -13.73 8.13 8.62
C LEU A 130 -12.95 7.54 7.43
N LEU A 131 -11.62 7.52 7.48
CA LEU A 131 -10.78 7.09 6.35
C LEU A 131 -11.11 5.68 5.82
N PRO A 132 -11.36 4.65 6.67
CA PRO A 132 -11.72 3.32 6.16
C PRO A 132 -13.05 3.31 5.41
N ALA A 133 -14.05 4.06 5.89
CA ALA A 133 -15.37 4.13 5.28
C ALA A 133 -15.34 4.96 3.99
N LEU A 134 -14.59 6.06 3.97
CA LEU A 134 -14.33 6.83 2.74
C LEU A 134 -13.66 5.98 1.67
N LYS A 135 -12.63 5.21 2.03
CA LYS A 135 -11.94 4.33 1.07
C LYS A 135 -12.88 3.26 0.49
N ARG A 136 -13.71 2.64 1.33
CA ARG A 136 -14.73 1.68 0.84
C ARG A 136 -15.73 2.35 -0.10
N LEU A 137 -16.10 3.61 0.15
CA LEU A 137 -17.00 4.36 -0.72
C LEU A 137 -16.32 4.68 -2.06
N GLU A 138 -15.05 5.09 -2.03
CA GLU A 138 -14.23 5.31 -3.23
C GLU A 138 -14.17 4.03 -4.08
N ASP A 139 -13.92 2.88 -3.45
CA ASP A 139 -13.85 1.58 -4.12
C ASP A 139 -15.22 1.14 -4.69
N ALA A 140 -16.30 1.29 -3.91
CA ALA A 140 -17.65 0.84 -4.30
C ALA A 140 -18.34 1.75 -5.33
N ALA A 141 -18.07 3.06 -5.28
CA ALA A 141 -18.65 4.03 -6.20
C ALA A 141 -17.68 4.46 -7.31
N THR A 142 -16.43 3.99 -7.31
CA THR A 142 -15.37 4.39 -8.25
C THR A 142 -15.18 5.90 -8.33
N ILE A 143 -15.24 6.57 -7.18
CA ILE A 143 -15.01 8.02 -7.02
C ILE A 143 -13.75 8.27 -6.19
N SER A 144 -13.21 9.48 -6.27
CA SER A 144 -12.13 9.91 -5.37
C SER A 144 -12.62 11.09 -4.53
N ILE A 145 -12.42 10.98 -3.22
CA ILE A 145 -12.84 11.93 -2.22
C ILE A 145 -11.59 12.45 -1.50
N SER A 146 -11.35 13.76 -1.58
CA SER A 146 -10.20 14.37 -0.90
C SER A 146 -10.37 14.33 0.63
N PRO A 147 -9.45 13.69 1.39
CA PRO A 147 -9.53 13.68 2.85
C PRO A 147 -9.44 15.09 3.45
N ILE A 148 -8.70 16.00 2.79
CA ILE A 148 -8.59 17.40 3.23
C ILE A 148 -9.93 18.11 3.10
N ALA A 149 -10.67 17.87 2.01
CA ALA A 149 -11.99 18.45 1.81
C ALA A 149 -12.98 17.89 2.84
N VAL A 150 -12.95 16.59 3.13
CA VAL A 150 -13.78 15.99 4.18
C VAL A 150 -13.47 16.61 5.54
N ARG A 151 -12.18 16.79 5.88
CA ARG A 151 -11.79 17.46 7.13
C ARG A 151 -12.36 18.88 7.23
N ALA A 152 -12.31 19.66 6.15
CA ALA A 152 -12.89 21.00 6.12
C ALA A 152 -14.43 20.98 6.27
N VAL A 153 -15.11 20.04 5.60
CA VAL A 153 -16.55 19.83 5.74
C VAL A 153 -16.93 19.44 7.16
N MET A 154 -16.15 18.57 7.81
CA MET A 154 -16.37 18.19 9.20
C MET A 154 -16.08 19.35 10.16
N ALA A 155 -15.12 20.22 9.87
CA ALA A 155 -14.81 21.36 10.73
C ALA A 155 -15.96 22.39 10.76
N ASP A 156 -16.63 22.64 9.63
CA ASP A 156 -17.74 23.58 9.53
C ASP A 156 -19.09 22.92 9.88
N LYS A 157 -19.81 23.47 10.86
CA LYS A 157 -21.11 22.95 11.31
C LYS A 157 -22.17 22.90 10.20
N VAL A 158 -22.20 23.91 9.32
CA VAL A 158 -23.20 24.00 8.26
C VAL A 158 -22.91 22.98 7.16
N LEU A 159 -21.64 22.86 6.76
CA LEU A 159 -21.21 21.91 5.74
C LEU A 159 -21.33 20.47 6.24
N ARG A 160 -20.98 20.22 7.50
CA ARG A 160 -21.14 18.91 8.14
C ARG A 160 -22.59 18.45 8.10
N LYS A 161 -23.52 19.32 8.50
CA LYS A 161 -24.96 19.01 8.48
C LYS A 161 -25.47 18.75 7.05
N ARG A 162 -25.07 19.59 6.10
CA ARG A 162 -25.44 19.37 4.68
C ARG A 162 -24.89 18.04 4.16
N ALA A 163 -23.63 17.72 4.47
CA ALA A 163 -23.03 16.47 4.06
C ALA A 163 -23.71 15.25 4.71
N SER A 164 -24.10 15.32 5.98
CA SER A 164 -24.85 14.24 6.63
C SER A 164 -26.24 14.07 6.01
N ASP A 165 -26.95 15.18 5.76
CA ASP A 165 -28.27 15.17 5.14
C ASP A 165 -28.21 14.57 3.71
N ASP A 166 -27.23 15.00 2.90
CA ASP A 166 -27.02 14.51 1.54
C ASP A 166 -26.65 13.01 1.50
N VAL A 167 -25.80 12.56 2.43
CA VAL A 167 -25.43 11.14 2.53
C VAL A 167 -26.62 10.30 2.99
N TYR A 168 -27.44 10.81 3.90
CA TYR A 168 -28.67 10.14 4.34
C TYR A 168 -29.69 10.04 3.21
N GLU A 169 -29.92 11.12 2.46
CA GLU A 169 -30.81 11.10 1.30
C GLU A 169 -30.32 10.11 0.24
N TYR A 170 -29.01 10.07 -0.01
CA TYR A 170 -28.42 9.11 -0.95
C TYR A 170 -28.57 7.66 -0.45
N LEU A 171 -28.38 7.40 0.85
CA LEU A 171 -28.59 6.09 1.46
C LEU A 171 -30.03 5.61 1.26
N GLU A 172 -31.02 6.45 1.57
CA GLU A 172 -32.44 6.12 1.39
C GLU A 172 -32.78 5.89 -0.09
N ALA A 173 -32.26 6.72 -1.00
CA ALA A 173 -32.43 6.54 -2.44
C ALA A 173 -31.88 5.18 -2.93
N VAL A 174 -30.72 4.76 -2.42
CA VAL A 174 -30.10 3.47 -2.74
C VAL A 174 -30.90 2.31 -2.15
N ARG A 175 -31.39 2.42 -0.91
CA ARG A 175 -32.23 1.39 -0.27
C ARG A 175 -33.53 1.17 -1.03
N HIS A 176 -34.19 2.24 -1.46
CA HIS A 176 -35.48 2.16 -2.16
C HIS A 176 -35.36 1.73 -3.62
N SER A 177 -34.38 2.25 -4.36
CA SER A 177 -34.34 2.13 -5.82
C SER A 177 -33.12 1.39 -6.37
N GLY A 178 -32.21 0.97 -5.48
CA GLY A 178 -30.92 0.41 -5.84
C GLY A 178 -29.96 1.46 -6.42
N SER A 179 -28.75 1.02 -6.82
CA SER A 179 -27.75 1.93 -7.36
C SER A 179 -27.98 2.23 -8.84
N THR A 180 -28.33 3.48 -9.15
CA THR A 180 -28.55 3.95 -10.53
C THR A 180 -27.30 3.86 -11.42
N PRO A 181 -26.09 4.26 -10.98
CA PRO A 181 -24.87 4.10 -11.79
C PRO A 181 -24.60 2.65 -12.19
N HIS A 182 -24.74 1.70 -11.25
CA HIS A 182 -24.54 0.28 -11.50
C HIS A 182 -25.54 -0.27 -12.54
N ARG A 183 -26.83 0.12 -12.43
CA ARG A 183 -27.84 -0.25 -13.43
C ARG A 183 -27.47 0.25 -14.82
N ARG A 184 -27.05 1.51 -14.94
CA ARG A 184 -26.63 2.10 -16.22
C ARG A 184 -25.41 1.39 -16.81
N ALA A 185 -24.42 1.08 -16.00
CA ALA A 185 -23.23 0.33 -16.42
C ALA A 185 -23.62 -1.07 -16.93
N GLY A 186 -24.48 -1.78 -16.20
CA GLY A 186 -24.99 -3.09 -16.62
C GLY A 186 -25.73 -3.05 -17.95
N TYR A 187 -26.63 -2.09 -18.15
CA TYR A 187 -27.31 -1.90 -19.43
C TYR A 187 -26.33 -1.61 -20.56
N ALA A 188 -25.37 -0.71 -20.35
CA ALA A 188 -24.37 -0.38 -21.36
C ALA A 188 -23.58 -1.62 -21.78
N LEU A 189 -23.07 -2.40 -20.83
CA LEU A 189 -22.32 -3.63 -21.12
C LEU A 189 -23.16 -4.66 -21.87
N PHE A 190 -24.43 -4.83 -21.48
CA PHE A 190 -25.36 -5.73 -22.15
C PHE A 190 -25.60 -5.32 -23.61
N PHE A 191 -25.91 -4.04 -23.85
CA PHE A 191 -26.14 -3.53 -25.21
C PHE A 191 -24.88 -3.57 -26.07
N PHE A 192 -23.70 -3.26 -25.52
CA PHE A 192 -22.42 -3.40 -26.22
C PHE A 192 -22.10 -4.86 -26.56
N GLY A 193 -22.38 -5.81 -25.65
CA GLY A 193 -22.19 -7.24 -25.88
C GLY A 193 -23.07 -7.77 -27.02
N ILE A 194 -24.34 -7.38 -27.04
CA ILE A 194 -25.28 -7.73 -28.12
C ILE A 194 -24.82 -7.13 -29.46
N TRP A 195 -24.42 -5.85 -29.46
CA TRP A 195 -23.94 -5.16 -30.65
C TRP A 195 -22.69 -5.81 -31.25
N ASN A 196 -21.71 -6.17 -30.40
CA ASN A 196 -20.49 -6.84 -30.84
C ASN A 196 -20.75 -8.25 -31.37
N SER A 197 -21.66 -8.99 -30.72
CA SER A 197 -22.10 -10.31 -31.19
C SER A 197 -22.79 -10.23 -32.55
N TRP A 198 -23.68 -9.24 -32.75
CA TRP A 198 -24.35 -9.01 -34.03
C TRP A 198 -23.35 -8.61 -35.15
N ARG A 199 -22.35 -7.78 -34.84
CA ARG A 199 -21.27 -7.44 -35.77
C ARG A 199 -20.39 -8.65 -36.12
N ALA A 200 -20.08 -9.52 -35.17
CA ALA A 200 -19.29 -10.73 -35.42
C ALA A 200 -20.03 -11.69 -36.36
N ILE A 201 -21.33 -11.89 -36.14
CA ILE A 201 -22.19 -12.71 -37.00
C ILE A 201 -22.26 -12.14 -38.43
N ASN A 202 -22.43 -10.81 -38.57
CA ASN A 202 -22.49 -10.16 -39.88
C ASN A 202 -21.14 -10.10 -40.63
N ARG A 203 -20.01 -10.16 -39.91
CA ARG A 203 -18.69 -10.30 -40.55
C ARG A 203 -18.46 -11.71 -41.06
N LEU A 204 -18.90 -12.73 -40.32
CA LEU A 204 -18.76 -14.12 -40.75
C LEU A 204 -19.64 -14.45 -41.96
N SER A 205 -20.81 -13.83 -42.09
CA SER A 205 -21.72 -14.04 -43.23
C SER A 205 -21.30 -13.36 -44.54
N THR A 206 -20.32 -12.45 -44.51
CA THR A 206 -19.81 -11.74 -45.70
C THR A 206 -18.54 -12.37 -46.28
N THR A 207 -17.86 -13.26 -45.55
CA THR A 207 -16.65 -13.99 -45.98
C THR A 207 -16.92 -15.33 -46.68
N THR A 208 -18.16 -15.78 -46.83
CA THR A 208 -18.55 -17.07 -47.42
C THR A 208 -19.21 -16.95 -48.80
N ARG A 209 -18.77 -16.02 -49.64
CA ARG A 209 -19.15 -15.95 -51.08
C ARG A 209 -17.93 -15.98 -51.98
#